data_AF-A0A954SRD1-F1
#
_entry.id   AF-A0A954SRD1-F1
#
_cell.length_a   1.000
_cell.length_b   1.000
_cell.length_c   1.000
_cell.angle_alpha   90.00
_cell.angle_beta   90.00
_cell.angle_gamma   90.00
#
_symmetry.space_group_name_H-M   'P 1'
#
loop_
_entity.id
_entity.type
_entity.pdbx_description
1 polymer ?
#
loop_
_entity_poly.entity_id
_entity_poly.type
_entity_poly.pdbx_seq_one_letter_code
_entity_poly.pdbx_strand_id
1 'polypeptide(L)'
;MSAQLKILGVHGLGDHRDDGWIDQWTDTVVACVRRYDFEGSVIDRAVNYDDYFFDHVDFDPAEYLAAAQDLVGSWISTTFSDWFRRVERPAALWDTLSYEVQRTAGYVVAWLRDAAFRAETHRLLVEAIEEFEPDVLLAHSLGSLISYDTLWQMARNGASRRRLSELTFVTLGTQLANPFVIGNLNGGRIDPLPVKFWYQLFNPADDVFTARIRLPNVENFRCIETTTQPGHKPHDAVGYLGAEATSAQLWHPLVVQTSDGNMFRSAVRIAEARHLPRRLPRAPRQRALLVGINEYPDPCVRLQGCVNDVFRVSATLQEMGFDAEQIRLLVDHRATAARILERLDWLVDDVRPNDQLVFYYSGHGTQIAEYGPEEVVDHCDESLVPYDFDWSPPTRITDNQIYEFYSQLPYGTRLRMIFDCCHSGGIHREGGITVRGITPPDDIRHRALEWNARDETWGPRRVEPINPAFSDEEWAVRAYCGKDGNEYRLGRAMPLRRMSQAEYERASDEEAIVGPYLPVILEACGEQECAFEYRAGSQSYGAFTYALTNALRARPDASFVALIDDVGRRLDELGYRQRPTVLGPRRVIEAPTRWT
;
A
#
# COMPACT_ATOMS: atom_id res chain seq x y z
N MET A 1 27.95 -0.61 37.61
CA MET A 1 27.34 -1.78 36.95
C MET A 1 27.71 -1.68 35.49
N SER A 2 28.20 -2.76 34.87
CA SER A 2 28.43 -2.79 33.41
C SER A 2 27.10 -2.52 32.69
N ALA A 3 27.15 -1.87 31.53
CA ALA A 3 25.96 -1.69 30.71
C ALA A 3 25.37 -3.07 30.34
N GLN A 4 24.05 -3.21 30.41
CA GLN A 4 23.33 -4.40 29.98
C GLN A 4 22.38 -4.02 28.85
N LEU A 5 22.31 -4.85 27.82
CA LEU A 5 21.35 -4.72 26.72
C LEU A 5 20.41 -5.93 26.77
N LYS A 6 19.14 -5.71 27.12
CA LYS A 6 18.14 -6.76 27.20
C LYS A 6 17.39 -6.91 25.88
N ILE A 7 17.44 -8.09 25.29
CA ILE A 7 16.82 -8.43 24.01
C ILE A 7 15.73 -9.47 24.24
N LEU A 8 14.49 -9.12 23.94
CA LEU A 8 13.42 -10.10 23.85
C LEU A 8 13.27 -10.50 22.37
N GLY A 9 13.53 -11.76 22.06
CA GLY A 9 13.34 -12.32 20.73
C GLY A 9 11.96 -12.95 20.58
N VAL A 10 11.32 -12.68 19.45
CA VAL A 10 10.07 -13.30 19.02
C VAL A 10 10.26 -13.81 17.59
N HIS A 11 10.50 -15.11 17.45
CA HIS A 11 10.55 -15.75 16.14
C HIS A 11 9.13 -15.98 15.60
N GLY A 12 8.98 -16.29 14.31
CA GLY A 12 7.75 -16.84 13.74
C GLY A 12 7.63 -18.36 13.98
N LEU A 13 6.48 -18.94 13.64
CA LEU A 13 6.27 -20.39 13.72
C LEU A 13 7.27 -21.17 12.84
N GLY A 14 7.82 -22.21 13.43
CA GLY A 14 8.79 -23.17 12.89
C GLY A 14 9.25 -24.02 14.07
N ASP A 15 9.75 -25.24 13.88
CA ASP A 15 10.09 -26.14 14.99
C ASP A 15 11.34 -25.65 15.76
N HIS A 16 11.23 -24.50 16.42
CA HIS A 16 12.28 -23.71 17.06
C HIS A 16 12.39 -24.03 18.56
N ARG A 17 11.80 -25.16 18.97
CA ARG A 17 11.76 -25.63 20.35
C ARG A 17 13.17 -25.89 20.91
N ASP A 18 14.11 -26.29 20.06
CA ASP A 18 15.45 -26.76 20.46
C ASP A 18 16.60 -26.35 19.50
N ASP A 19 16.39 -25.45 18.54
CA ASP A 19 17.41 -25.14 17.51
C ASP A 19 18.40 -24.02 17.90
N GLY A 20 18.26 -23.44 19.09
CA GLY A 20 19.14 -22.39 19.60
C GLY A 20 19.11 -21.10 18.77
N TRP A 21 18.02 -20.82 18.06
CA TRP A 21 17.91 -19.64 17.19
C TRP A 21 18.20 -18.33 17.92
N ILE A 22 17.76 -18.19 19.19
CA ILE A 22 17.97 -16.98 19.97
C ILE A 22 19.46 -16.78 20.28
N ASP A 23 20.21 -17.85 20.52
CA ASP A 23 21.65 -17.79 20.71
C ASP A 23 22.34 -17.29 19.44
N GLN A 24 21.91 -17.76 18.27
CA GLN A 24 22.46 -17.32 16.97
C GLN A 24 22.18 -15.83 16.71
N TRP A 25 20.98 -15.36 17.03
CA TRP A 25 20.64 -13.94 16.95
C TRP A 25 21.51 -13.13 17.92
N THR A 26 21.61 -13.57 19.16
CA THR A 26 22.40 -12.93 20.22
C THR A 26 23.87 -12.87 19.83
N ASP A 27 24.47 -13.94 19.34
CA ASP A 27 25.85 -13.98 18.86
C ASP A 27 26.10 -13.00 17.72
N THR A 28 25.14 -12.90 16.78
CA THR A 28 25.20 -11.96 15.66
C THR A 28 25.12 -10.51 16.15
N VAL A 29 24.22 -10.23 17.09
CA VAL A 29 24.10 -8.90 17.70
C VAL A 29 25.37 -8.57 18.48
N VAL A 30 25.88 -9.49 19.31
CA VAL A 30 27.13 -9.35 20.07
C VAL A 30 28.29 -9.03 19.12
N ALA A 31 28.42 -9.76 18.02
CA ALA A 31 29.43 -9.51 17.00
C ALA A 31 29.30 -8.11 16.38
N CYS A 32 28.07 -7.62 16.17
CA CYS A 32 27.81 -6.28 15.65
C CYS A 32 28.13 -5.18 16.67
N VAL A 33 27.64 -5.29 17.91
CA VAL A 33 27.82 -4.25 18.93
C VAL A 33 29.26 -4.14 19.41
N ARG A 34 30.01 -5.26 19.43
CA ARG A 34 31.45 -5.25 19.77
C ARG A 34 32.32 -4.50 18.76
N ARG A 35 31.86 -4.32 17.51
CA ARG A 35 32.55 -3.45 16.52
C ARG A 35 32.56 -1.98 16.92
N TYR A 36 31.70 -1.60 17.86
CA TYR A 36 31.54 -0.24 18.37
C TYR A 36 31.94 -0.13 19.85
N ASP A 37 32.91 -0.96 20.28
CA ASP A 37 33.50 -0.95 21.62
C ASP A 37 32.49 -1.14 22.77
N PHE A 38 31.39 -1.86 22.52
CA PHE A 38 30.45 -2.23 23.59
C PHE A 38 31.08 -3.27 24.52
N GLU A 39 31.42 -2.84 25.74
CA GLU A 39 31.97 -3.70 26.81
C GLU A 39 30.89 -4.30 27.74
N GLY A 40 29.60 -4.04 27.45
CA GLY A 40 28.47 -4.54 28.23
C GLY A 40 28.09 -6.00 27.94
N SER A 41 27.11 -6.51 28.69
CA SER A 41 26.54 -7.85 28.45
C SER A 41 25.22 -7.75 27.68
N VAL A 42 25.03 -8.62 26.69
CA VAL A 42 23.72 -8.85 26.07
C VAL A 42 23.02 -9.95 26.87
N ILE A 43 21.79 -9.71 27.28
CA ILE A 43 20.93 -10.69 27.94
C ILE A 43 19.74 -10.89 27.04
N ASP A 44 19.48 -12.12 26.64
CA ASP A 44 18.37 -12.46 25.77
C ASP A 44 17.31 -13.31 26.49
N ARG A 45 16.11 -13.27 25.94
CA ARG A 45 15.01 -14.17 26.26
C ARG A 45 14.22 -14.43 24.98
N ALA A 46 13.78 -15.66 24.79
CA ALA A 46 12.88 -16.04 23.70
C ALA A 46 11.43 -16.11 24.19
N VAL A 47 10.49 -15.68 23.34
CA VAL A 47 9.07 -16.02 23.48
C VAL A 47 8.76 -17.12 22.47
N ASN A 48 8.30 -18.27 22.97
CA ASN A 48 7.85 -19.39 22.15
C ASN A 48 6.35 -19.60 22.37
N TYR A 49 5.64 -19.89 21.29
CA TYR A 49 4.20 -20.16 21.27
C TYR A 49 3.86 -21.34 20.33
N ASP A 50 4.89 -22.09 19.90
CA ASP A 50 4.79 -23.25 19.02
C ASP A 50 3.97 -24.36 19.70
N ASP A 51 4.19 -24.60 20.99
CA ASP A 51 3.46 -25.62 21.76
C ASP A 51 1.95 -25.37 21.73
N TYR A 52 1.53 -24.13 21.96
CA TYR A 52 0.11 -23.79 21.87
C TYR A 52 -0.43 -24.05 20.47
N PHE A 53 0.30 -23.63 19.43
CA PHE A 53 -0.12 -23.84 18.05
C PHE A 53 -0.29 -25.34 17.74
N PHE A 54 0.74 -26.15 17.97
CA PHE A 54 0.73 -27.56 17.61
C PHE A 54 -0.21 -28.42 18.49
N ASP A 55 -0.51 -27.98 19.71
CA ASP A 55 -1.39 -28.70 20.63
C ASP A 55 -2.87 -28.26 20.56
N HIS A 56 -3.16 -27.02 20.17
CA HIS A 56 -4.49 -26.41 20.32
C HIS A 56 -5.10 -25.82 19.06
N VAL A 57 -4.32 -25.57 18.00
CA VAL A 57 -4.86 -25.04 16.74
C VAL A 57 -5.25 -26.18 15.83
N ASP A 58 -6.54 -26.30 15.54
CA ASP A 58 -7.05 -27.28 14.59
C ASP A 58 -6.70 -26.82 13.17
N PHE A 59 -5.61 -27.36 12.63
CA PHE A 59 -5.11 -27.00 11.30
C PHE A 59 -5.78 -27.88 10.24
N ASP A 60 -6.92 -27.42 9.69
CA ASP A 60 -7.50 -28.02 8.47
C ASP A 60 -6.68 -27.57 7.24
N PRO A 61 -5.89 -28.46 6.62
CA PRO A 61 -5.02 -28.07 5.52
C PRO A 61 -5.79 -27.51 4.33
N ALA A 62 -7.04 -27.91 4.10
CA ALA A 62 -7.82 -27.42 2.96
C ALA A 62 -8.29 -25.97 3.17
N GLU A 63 -8.77 -25.65 4.37
CA GLU A 63 -9.25 -24.29 4.69
C GLU A 63 -8.09 -23.28 4.67
N TYR A 64 -6.96 -23.64 5.29
CA TYR A 64 -5.79 -22.78 5.36
C TYR A 64 -5.08 -22.64 4.01
N LEU A 65 -5.14 -23.66 3.15
CA LEU A 65 -4.57 -23.61 1.81
C LEU A 65 -5.26 -22.55 0.94
N ALA A 66 -6.59 -22.49 0.93
CA ALA A 66 -7.34 -21.52 0.14
C ALA A 66 -7.01 -20.07 0.54
N ALA A 67 -6.93 -19.79 1.83
CA ALA A 67 -6.54 -18.43 2.28
C ALA A 67 -5.03 -18.15 2.17
N ALA A 68 -4.18 -19.17 2.22
CA ALA A 68 -2.76 -18.99 1.94
C ALA A 68 -2.52 -18.67 0.46
N GLN A 69 -3.35 -19.24 -0.43
CA GLN A 69 -3.43 -18.89 -1.84
C GLN A 69 -3.87 -17.43 -2.05
N ASP A 70 -4.88 -16.94 -1.31
CA ASP A 70 -5.26 -15.52 -1.35
C ASP A 70 -4.13 -14.58 -0.91
N LEU A 71 -3.39 -14.95 0.15
CA LEU A 71 -2.23 -14.21 0.61
C LEU A 71 -1.15 -14.13 -0.48
N VAL A 72 -0.88 -15.23 -1.18
CA VAL A 72 0.03 -15.27 -2.34
C VAL A 72 -0.48 -14.38 -3.48
N GLY A 73 -1.77 -14.45 -3.81
CA GLY A 73 -2.41 -13.60 -4.82
C GLY A 73 -2.23 -12.11 -4.54
N SER A 74 -2.47 -11.69 -3.29
CA SER A 74 -2.31 -10.29 -2.87
C SER A 74 -0.87 -9.76 -2.91
N TRP A 75 0.10 -10.66 -2.86
CA TRP A 75 1.52 -10.31 -2.87
C TRP A 75 2.08 -10.14 -4.28
N ILE A 76 1.60 -10.95 -5.23
CA ILE A 76 1.91 -10.82 -6.67
C ILE A 76 1.50 -9.45 -7.19
N SER A 77 0.39 -8.92 -6.68
CA SER A 77 -0.13 -7.62 -7.11
C SER A 77 0.60 -6.41 -6.50
N THR A 78 1.48 -6.62 -5.51
CA THR A 78 2.08 -5.54 -4.70
C THR A 78 3.61 -5.48 -4.66
N THR A 79 4.33 -6.32 -5.40
CA THR A 79 5.80 -6.37 -5.28
C THR A 79 6.54 -6.01 -6.57
N PHE A 80 7.51 -5.11 -6.45
CA PHE A 80 8.48 -4.70 -7.49
C PHE A 80 9.49 -5.79 -7.90
N SER A 81 9.36 -7.04 -7.42
CA SER A 81 10.42 -8.04 -7.58
C SER A 81 10.48 -8.57 -9.02
N ASP A 82 11.70 -8.58 -9.59
CA ASP A 82 12.01 -9.07 -10.94
C ASP A 82 11.75 -10.57 -11.13
N TRP A 83 11.66 -11.34 -10.04
CA TRP A 83 11.53 -12.79 -10.07
C TRP A 83 10.14 -13.28 -10.51
N PHE A 84 9.05 -12.59 -10.09
CA PHE A 84 7.67 -12.94 -10.48
C PHE A 84 7.26 -12.48 -11.87
N ARG A 85 8.05 -11.59 -12.49
CA ARG A 85 7.78 -11.04 -13.84
C ARG A 85 7.83 -12.10 -14.96
N ARG A 86 8.11 -13.36 -14.64
CA ARG A 86 8.25 -14.49 -15.59
C ARG A 86 7.18 -15.57 -15.43
N VAL A 87 6.31 -15.50 -14.43
CA VAL A 87 5.28 -16.52 -14.22
C VAL A 87 4.00 -16.06 -14.89
N GLU A 88 3.64 -16.71 -16.01
CA GLU A 88 2.43 -16.40 -16.79
C GLU A 88 1.11 -16.85 -16.11
N ARG A 89 1.18 -17.60 -14.98
CA ARG A 89 0.05 -18.31 -14.35
C ARG A 89 0.07 -18.31 -12.81
N PRO A 90 -0.89 -17.67 -12.11
CA PRO A 90 -0.89 -17.49 -10.66
C PRO A 90 -1.19 -18.71 -9.76
N ALA A 91 -1.85 -19.79 -10.20
CA ALA A 91 -2.04 -21.00 -9.36
C ALA A 91 -0.87 -21.97 -9.44
N ALA A 92 -0.29 -22.11 -10.62
CA ALA A 92 0.98 -22.83 -10.78
C ALA A 92 2.08 -22.19 -9.92
N LEU A 93 1.87 -20.93 -9.52
CA LEU A 93 2.75 -20.18 -8.64
C LEU A 93 2.84 -20.85 -7.27
N TRP A 94 1.72 -21.23 -6.64
CA TRP A 94 1.74 -21.94 -5.35
C TRP A 94 2.67 -23.15 -5.40
N ASP A 95 2.51 -24.00 -6.43
CA ASP A 95 3.33 -25.20 -6.63
C ASP A 95 4.81 -24.89 -6.98
N THR A 96 5.11 -23.68 -7.47
CA THR A 96 6.48 -23.21 -7.72
C THR A 96 7.14 -22.54 -6.51
N LEU A 97 6.35 -22.16 -5.48
CA LEU A 97 6.88 -21.57 -4.26
C LEU A 97 7.72 -22.61 -3.50
N SER A 98 8.75 -22.13 -2.82
CA SER A 98 9.50 -23.00 -1.91
C SER A 98 8.58 -23.47 -0.78
N TYR A 99 8.85 -24.66 -0.25
CA TYR A 99 8.14 -25.20 0.90
C TYR A 99 8.14 -24.23 2.10
N GLU A 100 9.22 -23.47 2.28
CA GLU A 100 9.33 -22.46 3.34
C GLU A 100 8.31 -21.34 3.16
N VAL A 101 8.12 -20.84 1.93
CA VAL A 101 7.16 -19.78 1.62
C VAL A 101 5.72 -20.28 1.83
N GLN A 102 5.38 -21.45 1.30
CA GLN A 102 4.05 -22.06 1.48
C GLN A 102 3.71 -22.25 2.97
N ARG A 103 4.68 -22.74 3.75
CA ARG A 103 4.52 -22.98 5.18
C ARG A 103 4.32 -21.68 5.95
N THR A 104 5.09 -20.63 5.65
CA THR A 104 4.92 -19.31 6.28
C THR A 104 3.54 -18.70 5.95
N ALA A 105 3.06 -18.86 4.71
CA ALA A 105 1.71 -18.40 4.36
C ALA A 105 0.64 -19.08 5.23
N GLY A 106 0.72 -20.40 5.38
CA GLY A 106 -0.20 -21.16 6.24
C GLY A 106 -0.19 -20.68 7.69
N TYR A 107 0.99 -20.41 8.25
CA TYR A 107 1.13 -19.90 9.62
C TYR A 107 0.55 -18.49 9.82
N VAL A 108 0.78 -17.59 8.86
CA VAL A 108 0.21 -16.24 8.89
C VAL A 108 -1.32 -16.31 8.85
N VAL A 109 -1.89 -17.12 7.96
CA VAL A 109 -3.35 -17.28 7.87
C VAL A 109 -3.92 -17.92 9.13
N ALA A 110 -3.29 -18.96 9.66
CA ALA A 110 -3.69 -19.60 10.91
C ALA A 110 -3.76 -18.60 12.06
N TRP A 111 -2.72 -17.79 12.21
CA TRP A 111 -2.74 -16.74 13.21
C TRP A 111 -3.81 -15.67 12.94
N LEU A 112 -4.03 -15.25 11.69
CA LEU A 112 -5.07 -14.24 11.40
C LEU A 112 -6.50 -14.73 11.69
N ARG A 113 -6.78 -16.01 11.48
CA ARG A 113 -8.13 -16.60 11.60
C ARG A 113 -8.44 -17.15 12.99
N ASP A 114 -7.47 -17.70 13.70
CA ASP A 114 -7.71 -18.30 15.02
C ASP A 114 -7.63 -17.25 16.14
N ALA A 115 -8.79 -16.80 16.60
CA ALA A 115 -8.88 -15.80 17.67
C ALA A 115 -8.30 -16.28 19.02
N ALA A 116 -8.34 -17.59 19.31
CA ALA A 116 -7.78 -18.14 20.55
C ALA A 116 -6.26 -18.14 20.49
N PHE A 117 -5.69 -18.53 19.34
CA PHE A 117 -4.25 -18.45 19.10
C PHE A 117 -3.72 -17.02 19.14
N ARG A 118 -4.46 -16.05 18.58
CA ARG A 118 -4.13 -14.62 18.73
C ARG A 118 -4.15 -14.16 20.18
N ALA A 119 -5.19 -14.53 20.92
CA ALA A 119 -5.32 -14.14 22.32
C ALA A 119 -4.19 -14.73 23.18
N GLU A 120 -3.78 -15.97 22.92
CA GLU A 120 -2.70 -16.62 23.66
C GLU A 120 -1.33 -16.04 23.31
N THR A 121 -1.01 -15.87 22.02
CA THR A 121 0.24 -15.23 21.60
C THR A 121 0.37 -13.82 22.16
N HIS A 122 -0.73 -13.06 22.20
CA HIS A 122 -0.80 -11.78 22.89
C HIS A 122 -0.50 -11.91 24.39
N ARG A 123 -1.17 -12.83 25.10
CA ARG A 123 -0.98 -13.04 26.54
C ARG A 123 0.47 -13.36 26.88
N LEU A 124 1.07 -14.31 26.16
CA LEU A 124 2.46 -14.75 26.36
C LEU A 124 3.45 -13.60 26.13
N LEU A 125 3.26 -12.81 25.08
CA LEU A 125 4.16 -11.72 24.77
C LEU A 125 4.02 -10.54 25.75
N VAL A 126 2.80 -10.20 26.20
CA VAL A 126 2.60 -9.19 27.25
C VAL A 126 3.32 -9.61 28.54
N GLU A 127 3.12 -10.85 28.98
CA GLU A 127 3.76 -11.40 30.18
C GLU A 127 5.29 -11.33 30.07
N ALA A 128 5.84 -11.73 28.92
CA ALA A 128 7.27 -11.68 28.67
C ALA A 128 7.83 -10.24 28.66
N ILE A 129 7.12 -9.28 28.05
CA ILE A 129 7.52 -7.87 28.03
C ILE A 129 7.50 -7.26 29.44
N GLU A 130 6.47 -7.56 30.23
CA GLU A 130 6.30 -7.04 31.59
C GLU A 130 7.30 -7.64 32.58
N GLU A 131 7.61 -8.94 32.47
CA GLU A 131 8.55 -9.62 33.37
C GLU A 131 10.01 -9.33 33.02
N PHE A 132 10.36 -9.38 31.72
CA PHE A 132 11.75 -9.25 31.30
C PHE A 132 12.21 -7.79 31.18
N GLU A 133 11.27 -6.88 30.92
CA GLU A 133 11.50 -5.46 30.68
C GLU A 133 12.58 -5.21 29.61
N PRO A 134 12.38 -5.65 28.35
CA PRO A 134 13.40 -5.53 27.31
C PRO A 134 13.69 -4.09 26.92
N ASP A 135 14.96 -3.84 26.54
CA ASP A 135 15.37 -2.62 25.85
C ASP A 135 15.03 -2.71 24.36
N VAL A 136 15.15 -3.91 23.79
CA VAL A 136 14.90 -4.22 22.38
C VAL A 136 13.98 -5.44 22.26
N LEU A 137 12.89 -5.29 21.50
CA LEU A 137 12.06 -6.40 21.02
C LEU A 137 12.45 -6.70 19.57
N LEU A 138 13.10 -7.85 19.33
CA LEU A 138 13.45 -8.33 18.00
C LEU A 138 12.40 -9.33 17.53
N ALA A 139 11.72 -9.02 16.44
CA ALA A 139 10.64 -9.84 15.93
C ALA A 139 10.89 -10.23 14.47
N HIS A 140 10.75 -11.51 14.15
CA HIS A 140 11.01 -12.04 12.80
C HIS A 140 9.76 -12.69 12.20
N SER A 141 9.51 -12.44 10.91
CA SER A 141 8.43 -13.09 10.15
C SER A 141 7.06 -12.93 10.85
N LEU A 142 6.29 -14.01 11.04
CA LEU A 142 5.04 -14.01 11.82
C LEU A 142 5.20 -13.39 13.23
N GLY A 143 6.35 -13.57 13.88
CA GLY A 143 6.63 -12.95 15.17
C GLY A 143 6.55 -11.42 15.13
N SER A 144 6.84 -10.79 13.99
CA SER A 144 6.64 -9.34 13.78
C SER A 144 5.17 -8.94 13.82
N LEU A 145 4.28 -9.76 13.26
CA LEU A 145 2.83 -9.50 13.24
C LEU A 145 2.26 -9.60 14.65
N ILE A 146 2.58 -10.69 15.35
CA ILE A 146 2.22 -10.92 16.75
C ILE A 146 2.70 -9.77 17.63
N SER A 147 3.97 -9.37 17.45
CA SER A 147 4.55 -8.29 18.22
C SER A 147 3.87 -6.96 17.94
N TYR A 148 3.64 -6.61 16.67
CA TYR A 148 2.95 -5.37 16.32
C TYR A 148 1.53 -5.32 16.89
N ASP A 149 0.72 -6.38 16.70
CA ASP A 149 -0.65 -6.46 17.22
C ASP A 149 -0.67 -6.35 18.75
N THR A 150 0.27 -7.02 19.42
CA THR A 150 0.41 -6.94 20.88
C THR A 150 0.77 -5.53 21.36
N LEU A 151 1.78 -4.91 20.77
CA LEU A 151 2.18 -3.54 21.15
C LEU A 151 1.06 -2.53 20.83
N TRP A 152 0.32 -2.73 19.75
CA TRP A 152 -0.83 -1.90 19.37
C TRP A 152 -1.95 -1.99 20.41
N GLN A 153 -2.30 -3.20 20.86
CA GLN A 153 -3.29 -3.41 21.91
C GLN A 153 -2.82 -2.84 23.27
N MET A 154 -1.55 -3.08 23.64
CA MET A 154 -0.92 -2.49 24.82
C MET A 154 -0.94 -0.96 24.78
N ALA A 155 -0.78 -0.33 23.62
CA ALA A 155 -0.80 1.13 23.49
C ALA A 155 -2.16 1.76 23.82
N ARG A 156 -3.24 1.01 23.56
CA ARG A 156 -4.62 1.39 23.89
C ARG A 156 -4.93 1.16 25.37
N ASN A 157 -4.25 0.21 26.00
CA ASN A 157 -4.28 0.01 27.45
C ASN A 157 -3.29 0.96 28.16
N GLY A 158 -3.80 2.08 28.69
CA GLY A 158 -2.97 3.16 29.25
C GLY A 158 -1.92 2.75 30.30
N ALA A 159 -2.07 1.59 30.95
CA ALA A 159 -1.14 1.05 31.94
C ALA A 159 0.25 0.74 31.36
N SER A 160 0.34 0.33 30.09
CA SER A 160 1.59 -0.13 29.48
C SER A 160 2.36 0.97 28.73
N ARG A 161 1.81 2.18 28.61
CA ARG A 161 2.41 3.28 27.82
C ARG A 161 3.83 3.64 28.24
N ARG A 162 4.13 3.61 29.54
CA ARG A 162 5.49 3.89 30.03
C ARG A 162 6.48 2.80 29.62
N ARG A 163 6.07 1.52 29.68
CA ARG A 163 6.91 0.39 29.25
C ARG A 163 7.20 0.46 27.75
N LEU A 164 6.18 0.80 26.96
CA LEU A 164 6.33 0.97 25.51
C LEU A 164 7.29 2.11 25.17
N SER A 165 7.18 3.27 25.82
CA SER A 165 8.02 4.44 25.49
C SER A 165 9.51 4.27 25.78
N GLU A 166 9.89 3.21 26.50
CA GLU A 166 11.27 2.81 26.76
C GLU A 166 11.77 1.70 25.81
N LEU A 167 10.85 1.00 25.13
CA LEU A 167 11.13 -0.14 24.27
C LEU A 167 11.55 0.27 22.85
N THR A 168 12.61 -0.32 22.32
CA THR A 168 12.92 -0.28 20.88
C THR A 168 12.33 -1.51 20.20
N PHE A 169 11.48 -1.33 19.19
CA PHE A 169 10.89 -2.43 18.43
C PHE A 169 11.62 -2.61 17.09
N VAL A 170 11.99 -3.83 16.75
CA VAL A 170 12.64 -4.15 15.48
C VAL A 170 11.88 -5.28 14.81
N THR A 171 11.34 -5.02 13.62
CA THR A 171 10.73 -6.04 12.76
C THR A 171 11.68 -6.40 11.63
N LEU A 172 11.81 -7.68 11.33
CA LEU A 172 12.59 -8.19 10.20
C LEU A 172 11.84 -9.30 9.48
N GLY A 173 11.97 -9.37 8.16
CA GLY A 173 11.24 -10.33 7.34
C GLY A 173 9.71 -10.22 7.47
N THR A 174 9.18 -9.03 7.81
CA THR A 174 7.77 -8.88 8.21
C THR A 174 6.81 -8.78 7.02
N GLN A 175 5.67 -9.47 7.14
CA GLN A 175 4.54 -9.39 6.21
C GLN A 175 3.54 -8.27 6.55
N LEU A 176 3.84 -7.40 7.53
CA LEU A 176 2.83 -6.49 8.12
C LEU A 176 2.20 -5.54 7.10
N ALA A 177 2.95 -5.08 6.10
CA ALA A 177 2.43 -4.17 5.07
C ALA A 177 1.85 -4.92 3.85
N ASN A 178 1.78 -6.25 3.88
CA ASN A 178 1.11 -7.01 2.84
C ASN A 178 -0.41 -6.71 2.88
N PRO A 179 -1.08 -6.48 1.74
CA PRO A 179 -2.48 -6.06 1.70
C PRO A 179 -3.46 -7.05 2.34
N PHE A 180 -3.24 -8.35 2.14
CA PHE A 180 -4.08 -9.38 2.77
C PHE A 180 -3.88 -9.35 4.28
N VAL A 181 -2.63 -9.29 4.74
CA VAL A 181 -2.31 -9.28 6.18
C VAL A 181 -2.89 -8.03 6.85
N ILE A 182 -2.59 -6.84 6.33
CA ILE A 182 -3.07 -5.60 6.92
C ILE A 182 -4.57 -5.39 6.69
N GLY A 183 -5.16 -5.89 5.61
CA GLY A 183 -6.62 -5.85 5.43
C GLY A 183 -7.35 -6.57 6.57
N ASN A 184 -6.77 -7.66 7.07
CA ASN A 184 -7.28 -8.43 8.22
C ASN A 184 -6.81 -7.91 9.59
N LEU A 185 -6.03 -6.81 9.64
CA LEU A 185 -5.52 -6.20 10.87
C LEU A 185 -5.83 -4.69 10.91
N ASN A 186 -6.39 -4.19 12.01
CA ASN A 186 -6.60 -2.75 12.22
C ASN A 186 -7.34 -2.02 11.06
N GLY A 187 -8.17 -2.75 10.31
CA GLY A 187 -8.95 -2.21 9.19
C GLY A 187 -8.11 -1.73 8.01
N GLY A 188 -6.97 -2.35 7.72
CA GLY A 188 -6.16 -1.97 6.55
C GLY A 188 -5.15 -0.84 6.83
N ARG A 189 -4.91 -0.49 8.10
CA ARG A 189 -4.00 0.60 8.49
C ARG A 189 -2.95 0.16 9.50
N ILE A 190 -1.71 0.60 9.26
CA ILE A 190 -0.62 0.50 10.22
C ILE A 190 -0.61 1.78 11.04
N ASP A 191 -0.83 1.65 12.35
CA ASP A 191 -0.78 2.76 13.28
C ASP A 191 0.63 2.93 13.85
N PRO A 192 1.08 4.18 14.04
CA PRO A 192 2.32 4.44 14.75
C PRO A 192 2.26 3.93 16.19
N LEU A 193 3.25 3.14 16.58
CA LEU A 193 3.35 2.62 17.95
C LEU A 193 4.02 3.65 18.88
N PRO A 194 3.58 3.79 20.14
CA PRO A 194 4.19 4.70 21.12
C PRO A 194 5.47 4.10 21.75
N VAL A 195 6.27 3.40 20.94
CA VAL A 195 7.56 2.84 21.33
C VAL A 195 8.66 3.90 21.32
N LYS A 196 9.79 3.66 21.98
CA LYS A 196 10.96 4.56 21.91
C LYS A 196 11.39 4.78 20.46
N PHE A 197 11.51 3.68 19.72
CA PHE A 197 11.78 3.69 18.28
C PHE A 197 11.36 2.36 17.65
N TRP A 198 10.86 2.39 16.42
CA TRP A 198 10.51 1.23 15.61
C TRP A 198 11.38 1.18 14.36
N TYR A 199 12.20 0.14 14.24
CA TYR A 199 12.95 -0.17 13.03
C TYR A 199 12.29 -1.30 12.26
N GLN A 200 12.15 -1.14 10.94
CA GLN A 200 11.88 -2.25 10.04
C GLN A 200 13.16 -2.57 9.27
N LEU A 201 13.66 -3.80 9.35
CA LEU A 201 14.70 -4.31 8.45
C LEU A 201 14.00 -4.95 7.25
N PHE A 202 14.22 -4.39 6.06
CA PHE A 202 13.55 -4.81 4.83
C PHE A 202 14.57 -5.24 3.79
N ASN A 203 14.38 -6.40 3.18
CA ASN A 203 15.22 -6.88 2.08
C ASN A 203 14.33 -7.02 0.83
N PRO A 204 14.55 -6.23 -0.22
CA PRO A 204 13.77 -6.33 -1.45
C PRO A 204 13.82 -7.70 -2.14
N ALA A 205 14.81 -8.53 -1.80
CA ALA A 205 14.95 -9.90 -2.30
C ALA A 205 14.25 -10.96 -1.43
N ASP A 206 13.61 -10.56 -0.32
CA ASP A 206 12.90 -11.48 0.58
C ASP A 206 11.50 -11.80 0.05
N ASP A 207 11.36 -13.05 -0.39
CA ASP A 207 10.23 -13.59 -1.12
C ASP A 207 9.15 -14.21 -0.21
N VAL A 208 9.29 -14.11 1.11
CA VAL A 208 8.32 -14.65 2.06
C VAL A 208 7.25 -13.60 2.41
N PHE A 209 6.62 -13.05 1.37
CA PHE A 209 5.56 -12.03 1.44
C PHE A 209 5.94 -10.74 2.17
N THR A 210 7.23 -10.43 2.23
CA THR A 210 7.68 -9.26 2.96
C THR A 210 7.28 -7.98 2.24
N ALA A 211 6.86 -7.00 3.02
CA ALA A 211 6.32 -5.75 2.50
C ALA A 211 6.92 -4.56 3.23
N ARG A 212 7.34 -3.56 2.45
CA ARG A 212 7.90 -2.32 3.00
C ARG A 212 6.81 -1.52 3.70
N ILE A 213 7.03 -1.19 4.97
CA ILE A 213 6.14 -0.33 5.74
C ILE A 213 6.43 1.13 5.37
N ARG A 214 5.38 1.84 4.92
CA ARG A 214 5.45 3.27 4.60
C ARG A 214 4.70 4.07 5.66
N LEU A 215 5.44 4.63 6.62
CA LEU A 215 4.90 5.52 7.65
C LEU A 215 5.56 6.91 7.55
N PRO A 216 5.23 7.69 6.51
CA PRO A 216 5.80 9.03 6.37
C PRO A 216 5.41 9.89 7.57
N ASN A 217 6.40 10.60 8.13
CA ASN A 217 6.24 11.51 9.28
C ASN A 217 5.93 10.88 10.63
N VAL A 218 6.22 9.60 10.79
CA VAL A 218 6.34 8.97 12.11
C VAL A 218 7.79 9.14 12.59
N GLU A 219 8.01 10.00 13.59
CA GLU A 219 9.36 10.38 14.04
C GLU A 219 10.14 9.23 14.66
N ASN A 220 9.44 8.30 15.31
CA ASN A 220 10.00 7.13 15.96
C ASN A 220 9.92 5.89 15.07
N PHE A 221 9.90 6.03 13.74
CA PHE A 221 9.93 4.90 12.80
C PHE A 221 11.01 5.07 11.74
N ARG A 222 11.68 3.96 11.37
CA ARG A 222 12.61 3.91 10.24
C ARG A 222 12.60 2.55 9.56
N CYS A 223 12.46 2.54 8.23
CA CYS A 223 12.78 1.38 7.41
C CYS A 223 14.26 1.42 7.02
N ILE A 224 15.01 0.35 7.33
CA ILE A 224 16.39 0.12 6.93
C ILE A 224 16.35 -0.93 5.82
N GLU A 225 16.69 -0.51 4.61
CA GLU A 225 16.86 -1.43 3.49
C GLU A 225 18.18 -2.20 3.65
N THR A 226 18.10 -3.51 3.47
CA THR A 226 19.19 -4.47 3.62
C THR A 226 19.33 -5.28 2.34
N THR A 227 20.48 -5.90 2.15
CA THR A 227 20.75 -6.84 1.06
C THR A 227 21.08 -8.21 1.61
N THR A 228 20.73 -9.26 0.87
CA THR A 228 21.06 -10.64 1.22
C THR A 228 22.56 -10.81 1.44
N GLN A 229 22.94 -11.26 2.64
CA GLN A 229 24.33 -11.47 3.01
C GLN A 229 24.87 -12.78 2.43
N PRO A 230 26.16 -12.88 2.07
CA PRO A 230 26.74 -14.13 1.59
C PRO A 230 26.54 -15.27 2.59
N GLY A 231 26.05 -16.42 2.11
CA GLY A 231 25.77 -17.59 2.95
C GLY A 231 24.41 -17.58 3.66
N HIS A 232 23.63 -16.51 3.52
CA HIS A 232 22.30 -16.37 4.12
C HIS A 232 21.22 -16.33 3.04
N LYS A 233 20.04 -16.86 3.38
CA LYS A 233 18.84 -16.66 2.55
C LYS A 233 18.30 -15.24 2.74
N PRO A 234 17.55 -14.67 1.78
CA PRO A 234 16.96 -13.34 1.94
C PRO A 234 16.09 -13.17 3.19
N HIS A 235 15.36 -14.22 3.57
CA HIS A 235 14.49 -14.28 4.77
C HIS A 235 15.20 -14.75 6.05
N ASP A 236 16.53 -14.89 6.03
CA ASP A 236 17.26 -15.33 7.22
C ASP A 236 17.46 -14.16 8.21
N ALA A 237 16.97 -14.34 9.43
CA ALA A 237 17.10 -13.36 10.50
C ALA A 237 18.56 -12.99 10.81
N VAL A 238 19.48 -13.96 10.79
CA VAL A 238 20.91 -13.68 11.02
C VAL A 238 21.45 -12.77 9.92
N GLY A 239 21.06 -13.01 8.67
CA GLY A 239 21.40 -12.16 7.52
C GLY A 239 20.91 -10.71 7.69
N TYR A 240 19.67 -10.53 8.16
CA TYR A 240 19.12 -9.20 8.47
C TYR A 240 19.87 -8.49 9.59
N LEU A 241 20.09 -9.19 10.72
CA LEU A 241 20.70 -8.62 11.93
C LEU A 241 22.19 -8.27 11.70
N GLY A 242 22.90 -9.08 10.93
CA GLY A 242 24.32 -8.93 10.63
C GLY A 242 24.66 -7.99 9.47
N ALA A 243 23.66 -7.54 8.69
CA ALA A 243 23.88 -6.67 7.55
C ALA A 243 24.58 -5.35 7.94
N GLU A 244 25.46 -4.86 7.07
CA GLU A 244 26.22 -3.61 7.31
C GLU A 244 25.30 -2.42 7.57
N ALA A 245 24.22 -2.29 6.80
CA ALA A 245 23.22 -1.25 6.98
C ALA A 245 22.56 -1.33 8.37
N THR A 246 22.20 -2.52 8.83
CA THR A 246 21.66 -2.77 10.18
C THR A 246 22.69 -2.40 11.25
N SER A 247 23.93 -2.85 11.08
CA SER A 247 25.03 -2.52 12.00
C SER A 247 25.22 -1.02 12.17
N ALA A 248 25.26 -0.27 11.08
CA ALA A 248 25.49 1.18 11.11
C ALA A 248 24.27 1.99 11.58
N GLN A 249 23.05 1.57 11.23
CA GLN A 249 21.83 2.37 11.43
C GLN A 249 20.99 1.96 12.63
N LEU A 250 21.15 0.73 13.14
CA LEU A 250 20.46 0.21 14.33
C LEU A 250 21.43 0.00 15.49
N TRP A 251 22.45 -0.86 15.30
CA TRP A 251 23.30 -1.31 16.41
C TRP A 251 24.21 -0.20 16.95
N HIS A 252 24.88 0.54 16.07
CA HIS A 252 25.77 1.63 16.50
C HIS A 252 25.05 2.71 17.35
N PRO A 253 23.89 3.27 16.93
CA PRO A 253 23.14 4.20 17.78
C PRO A 253 22.73 3.61 19.13
N LEU A 254 22.29 2.34 19.17
CA LEU A 254 21.88 1.68 20.41
C LEU A 254 23.04 1.53 21.39
N VAL A 255 24.23 1.15 20.92
CA VAL A 255 25.44 1.01 21.73
C VAL A 255 25.87 2.36 22.31
N VAL A 256 25.87 3.41 21.51
CA VAL A 256 26.23 4.77 21.98
C VAL A 256 25.27 5.24 23.09
N GLN A 257 23.99 4.86 23.03
CA GLN A 257 23.02 5.20 24.06
C GLN A 257 23.21 4.40 25.37
N THR A 258 23.72 3.17 25.30
CA THR A 258 23.88 2.26 26.45
C THR A 258 25.25 2.39 27.16
N SER A 259 26.31 2.79 26.45
CA SER A 259 27.70 2.72 26.94
C SER A 259 28.14 3.90 27.80
N ASP A 260 27.50 5.07 27.71
CA ASP A 260 28.00 6.30 28.34
C ASP A 260 27.16 6.86 29.50
N GLY A 261 27.83 6.99 30.65
CA GLY A 261 27.33 7.68 31.85
C GLY A 261 27.31 9.20 31.69
N ASN A 262 26.12 9.78 31.78
CA ASN A 262 25.74 11.19 32.03
C ASN A 262 26.37 12.36 31.24
N MET A 263 27.59 12.29 30.69
CA MET A 263 28.22 13.43 30.00
C MET A 263 28.03 13.36 28.47
N PHE A 264 28.11 12.15 27.90
CA PHE A 264 27.78 11.90 26.49
C PHE A 264 26.28 11.74 26.24
N ARG A 265 25.45 11.43 27.25
CA ARG A 265 23.98 11.49 27.12
C ARG A 265 23.47 12.86 26.70
N SER A 266 24.14 13.94 27.14
CA SER A 266 23.83 15.30 26.73
C SER A 266 24.36 15.60 25.33
N ALA A 267 25.58 15.19 25.00
CA ALA A 267 26.19 15.43 23.68
C ALA A 267 25.57 14.60 22.55
N VAL A 268 25.21 13.33 22.82
CA VAL A 268 24.47 12.43 21.92
C VAL A 268 23.01 12.82 21.86
N ARG A 269 22.32 13.19 22.96
CA ARG A 269 20.99 13.84 22.83
C ARG A 269 21.06 15.14 22.04
N ILE A 270 22.11 15.93 22.18
CA ILE A 270 22.29 17.17 21.40
C ILE A 270 22.67 16.85 19.96
N ALA A 271 23.45 15.81 19.67
CA ALA A 271 23.83 15.37 18.33
C ALA A 271 22.67 14.65 17.61
N GLU A 272 21.97 13.74 18.28
CA GLU A 272 20.73 13.12 17.84
C GLU A 272 19.58 14.13 17.78
N ALA A 273 19.45 15.13 18.67
CA ALA A 273 18.48 16.21 18.47
C ALA A 273 18.92 17.23 17.39
N ARG A 274 20.20 17.22 16.99
CA ARG A 274 20.74 17.96 15.85
C ARG A 274 20.74 17.14 14.54
N HIS A 275 20.51 15.82 14.60
CA HIS A 275 20.57 14.89 13.45
C HIS A 275 19.28 14.11 13.21
N LEU A 276 18.43 13.90 14.21
CA LEU A 276 16.98 13.91 14.00
C LEU A 276 16.70 15.32 13.51
N PRO A 277 16.25 15.52 12.27
CA PRO A 277 15.73 16.82 11.92
C PRO A 277 14.62 17.07 12.93
N ARG A 278 14.84 17.95 13.92
CA ARG A 278 13.74 18.59 14.64
C ARG A 278 13.01 19.34 13.55
N ARG A 279 12.05 18.67 12.95
CA ARG A 279 11.38 19.09 11.72
C ARG A 279 10.66 20.36 12.08
N LEU A 280 11.30 21.49 11.75
CA LEU A 280 10.73 22.80 11.98
C LEU A 280 9.30 22.77 11.40
N PRO A 281 8.34 23.42 12.07
CA PRO A 281 7.03 23.66 11.48
C PRO A 281 7.26 24.19 10.08
N ARG A 282 6.86 23.39 9.09
CA ARG A 282 7.00 23.74 7.69
C ARG A 282 5.62 24.10 7.21
N ALA A 283 5.52 25.18 6.43
CA ALA A 283 4.28 25.47 5.72
C ALA A 283 3.84 24.22 4.94
N PRO A 284 2.53 23.91 4.90
CA PRO A 284 2.00 22.81 4.09
C PRO A 284 2.58 22.83 2.67
N ARG A 285 2.99 21.67 2.15
CA ARG A 285 3.48 21.51 0.77
C ARG A 285 2.26 21.41 -0.12
N GLN A 286 2.37 21.98 -1.30
CA GLN A 286 1.52 21.67 -2.44
C GLN A 286 2.41 20.98 -3.46
N ARG A 287 2.14 19.71 -3.81
CA ARG A 287 2.88 18.97 -4.84
C ARG A 287 1.93 18.35 -5.84
N ALA A 288 2.34 18.34 -7.11
CA ALA A 288 1.56 17.71 -8.16
C ALA A 288 2.42 16.84 -9.08
N LEU A 289 1.89 15.68 -9.44
CA LEU A 289 2.40 14.84 -10.52
C LEU A 289 1.34 14.78 -11.62
N LEU A 290 1.70 15.25 -12.81
CA LEU A 290 0.81 15.28 -13.98
C LEU A 290 1.40 14.38 -15.07
N VAL A 291 0.61 13.43 -15.56
CA VAL A 291 0.99 12.45 -16.57
C VAL A 291 0.09 12.58 -17.79
N GLY A 292 0.68 12.66 -18.98
CA GLY A 292 -0.06 12.85 -20.25
C GLY A 292 0.59 12.12 -21.40
N ILE A 293 -0.13 11.23 -22.07
CA ILE A 293 0.44 10.36 -23.11
C ILE A 293 -0.40 10.46 -24.38
N ASN A 294 0.21 10.97 -25.45
CA ASN A 294 -0.36 11.05 -26.80
C ASN A 294 0.31 10.04 -27.73
N GLU A 295 1.64 10.03 -27.74
CA GLU A 295 2.46 9.33 -28.72
C GLU A 295 2.67 7.86 -28.36
N TYR A 296 1.60 7.10 -28.09
CA TYR A 296 1.71 5.66 -27.89
C TYR A 296 2.47 4.98 -29.04
N PRO A 297 3.34 3.99 -28.75
CA PRO A 297 4.14 3.31 -29.76
C PRO A 297 3.30 2.76 -30.92
N ASP A 298 2.15 2.15 -30.63
CA ASP A 298 1.16 1.77 -31.64
C ASP A 298 0.44 3.01 -32.18
N PRO A 299 0.63 3.35 -33.48
CA PRO A 299 -0.04 4.50 -34.10
C PRO A 299 -1.58 4.42 -34.07
N CYS A 300 -2.16 3.22 -33.96
CA CYS A 300 -3.61 3.00 -33.98
C CYS A 300 -4.32 3.52 -32.73
N VAL A 301 -3.58 3.67 -31.63
CA VAL A 301 -4.09 4.11 -30.32
C VAL A 301 -3.47 5.44 -29.89
N ARG A 302 -2.96 6.25 -30.82
CA ARG A 302 -2.45 7.58 -30.46
C ARG A 302 -3.59 8.53 -30.11
N LEU A 303 -3.32 9.36 -29.10
CA LEU A 303 -4.19 10.44 -28.65
C LEU A 303 -3.58 11.80 -29.04
N GLN A 304 -4.33 12.89 -28.92
CA GLN A 304 -3.86 14.22 -29.31
C GLN A 304 -3.98 15.26 -28.20
N GLY A 305 -4.84 15.03 -27.21
CA GLY A 305 -5.19 16.01 -26.18
C GLY A 305 -4.47 15.84 -24.85
N CYS A 306 -3.88 14.67 -24.55
CA CYS A 306 -3.39 14.35 -23.20
C CYS A 306 -2.22 15.25 -22.77
N VAL A 307 -1.30 15.57 -23.68
CA VAL A 307 -0.20 16.50 -23.38
C VAL A 307 -0.71 17.93 -23.17
N ASN A 308 -1.69 18.38 -23.97
CA ASN A 308 -2.31 19.69 -23.78
C ASN A 308 -3.07 19.78 -22.46
N ASP A 309 -3.73 18.68 -22.07
CA ASP A 309 -4.41 18.56 -20.79
C ASP A 309 -3.47 18.76 -19.61
N VAL A 310 -2.30 18.10 -19.64
CA VAL A 310 -1.27 18.25 -18.61
C VAL A 310 -0.84 19.71 -18.45
N PHE A 311 -0.59 20.42 -19.55
CA PHE A 311 -0.24 21.84 -19.48
C PHE A 311 -1.39 22.69 -18.95
N ARG A 312 -2.63 22.38 -19.33
CA ARG A 312 -3.83 23.09 -18.87
C ARG A 312 -4.06 22.91 -17.36
N VAL A 313 -3.91 21.68 -16.85
CA VAL A 313 -4.01 21.38 -15.42
C VAL A 313 -2.85 22.03 -14.66
N SER A 314 -1.62 21.98 -15.18
CA SER A 314 -0.48 22.69 -14.59
C SER A 314 -0.73 24.17 -14.41
N ALA A 315 -1.27 24.86 -15.44
CA ALA A 315 -1.62 26.27 -15.35
C ALA A 315 -2.72 26.52 -14.31
N THR A 316 -3.76 25.67 -14.30
CA THR A 316 -4.88 25.77 -13.34
C THR A 316 -4.40 25.59 -11.89
N LEU A 317 -3.49 24.65 -11.63
CA LEU A 317 -2.92 24.43 -10.30
C LEU A 317 -2.04 25.61 -9.85
N GLN A 318 -1.29 26.22 -10.77
CA GLN A 318 -0.52 27.44 -10.47
C GLN A 318 -1.43 28.62 -10.14
N GLU A 319 -2.55 28.79 -10.86
CA GLU A 319 -3.60 29.76 -10.52
C GLU A 319 -4.19 29.52 -9.12
N MET A 320 -4.14 28.28 -8.63
CA MET A 320 -4.58 27.87 -7.29
C MET A 320 -3.49 27.94 -6.23
N GLY A 321 -2.29 28.42 -6.57
CA GLY A 321 -1.19 28.65 -5.64
C GLY A 321 -0.11 27.58 -5.60
N PHE A 322 -0.19 26.52 -6.42
CA PHE A 322 0.91 25.55 -6.51
C PHE A 322 2.13 26.20 -7.17
N ASP A 323 3.26 26.19 -6.48
CA ASP A 323 4.54 26.60 -7.07
C ASP A 323 4.90 25.70 -8.26
N ALA A 324 5.37 26.30 -9.36
CA ALA A 324 5.74 25.57 -10.58
C ALA A 324 6.82 24.49 -10.31
N GLU A 325 7.75 24.78 -9.40
CA GLU A 325 8.82 23.86 -8.98
C GLU A 325 8.30 22.64 -8.21
N GLN A 326 7.08 22.70 -7.68
CA GLN A 326 6.40 21.58 -7.02
C GLN A 326 5.45 20.82 -7.96
N ILE A 327 5.43 21.13 -9.25
CA ILE A 327 4.67 20.41 -10.27
C ILE A 327 5.65 19.63 -11.15
N ARG A 328 5.54 18.30 -11.16
CA ARG A 328 6.32 17.42 -12.03
C ARG A 328 5.45 16.86 -13.15
N LEU A 329 6.00 16.87 -14.36
CA LEU A 329 5.33 16.37 -15.57
C LEU A 329 6.03 15.11 -16.09
N LEU A 330 5.25 14.12 -16.52
CA LEU A 330 5.71 13.03 -17.38
C LEU A 330 4.85 13.02 -18.65
N VAL A 331 5.49 13.12 -19.81
CA VAL A 331 4.80 13.14 -21.10
C VAL A 331 5.39 12.12 -22.07
N ASP A 332 4.51 11.48 -22.84
CA ASP A 332 4.84 10.53 -23.92
C ASP A 332 5.91 9.51 -23.50
N HIS A 333 7.00 9.38 -24.26
CA HIS A 333 8.08 8.41 -24.06
C HIS A 333 8.75 8.46 -22.67
N ARG A 334 8.50 9.50 -21.86
CA ARG A 334 9.00 9.60 -20.48
C ARG A 334 8.03 9.02 -19.46
N ALA A 335 6.77 8.83 -19.81
CA ALA A 335 5.72 8.28 -18.96
C ALA A 335 5.71 6.74 -19.02
N THR A 336 6.86 6.13 -18.76
CA THR A 336 6.95 4.67 -18.60
C THR A 336 6.45 4.23 -17.24
N ALA A 337 6.05 2.96 -17.09
CA ALA A 337 5.53 2.41 -15.84
C ALA A 337 6.49 2.71 -14.67
N ALA A 338 7.77 2.36 -14.83
CA ALA A 338 8.82 2.60 -13.84
C ALA A 338 8.98 4.09 -13.47
N ARG A 339 8.88 5.00 -14.45
CA ARG A 339 9.03 6.44 -14.20
C ARG A 339 7.81 7.04 -13.50
N ILE A 340 6.60 6.56 -13.81
CA ILE A 340 5.39 6.99 -13.11
C ILE A 340 5.46 6.54 -11.65
N LEU A 341 5.83 5.30 -11.38
CA LEU A 341 5.99 4.77 -10.01
C LEU A 341 7.10 5.51 -9.23
N GLU A 342 8.25 5.81 -9.85
CA GLU A 342 9.30 6.65 -9.26
C GLU A 342 8.77 8.06 -8.89
N ARG A 343 7.88 8.62 -9.70
CA ARG A 343 7.30 9.94 -9.45
C ARG A 343 6.17 9.92 -8.43
N LEU A 344 5.43 8.82 -8.32
CA LEU A 344 4.49 8.60 -7.23
C LEU A 344 5.22 8.52 -5.88
N ASP A 345 6.36 7.83 -5.82
CA ASP A 345 7.21 7.80 -4.63
C ASP A 345 7.62 9.22 -4.19
N TRP A 346 8.07 10.06 -5.14
CA TRP A 346 8.36 11.47 -4.87
C TRP A 346 7.12 12.27 -4.41
N LEU A 347 5.95 12.00 -4.98
CA LEU A 347 4.72 12.72 -4.64
C LEU A 347 4.36 12.48 -3.17
N VAL A 348 4.49 11.23 -2.70
CA VAL A 348 4.15 10.83 -1.34
C VAL A 348 5.33 10.89 -0.36
N ASP A 349 6.52 11.25 -0.84
CA ASP A 349 7.69 11.45 -0.02
C ASP A 349 7.48 12.58 0.99
N ASP A 350 7.77 12.30 2.24
CA ASP A 350 7.79 13.26 3.32
C ASP A 350 6.44 13.95 3.67
N VAL A 351 5.31 13.35 3.31
CA VAL A 351 3.97 13.96 3.39
C VAL A 351 3.42 14.11 4.80
N ARG A 352 3.16 15.35 5.22
CA ARG A 352 2.64 15.71 6.55
C ARG A 352 1.14 15.99 6.51
N PRO A 353 0.45 15.92 7.66
CA PRO A 353 -0.91 16.44 7.78
C PRO A 353 -1.02 17.86 7.20
N ASN A 354 -2.09 18.11 6.46
CA ASN A 354 -2.41 19.33 5.70
C ASN A 354 -1.61 19.56 4.41
N ASP A 355 -0.63 18.74 4.06
CA ASP A 355 -0.03 18.80 2.73
C ASP A 355 -1.11 18.50 1.65
N GLN A 356 -1.01 19.20 0.52
CA GLN A 356 -1.92 19.03 -0.62
C GLN A 356 -1.18 18.36 -1.77
N LEU A 357 -1.74 17.25 -2.23
CA LEU A 357 -1.15 16.42 -3.28
C LEU A 357 -2.15 16.28 -4.43
N VAL A 358 -1.65 16.38 -5.65
CA VAL A 358 -2.44 16.11 -6.86
C VAL A 358 -1.73 15.07 -7.71
N PHE A 359 -2.42 13.97 -8.00
CA PHE A 359 -2.03 13.05 -9.05
C PHE A 359 -3.04 13.18 -10.19
N TYR A 360 -2.55 13.54 -11.38
CA TYR A 360 -3.37 13.70 -12.57
C TYR A 360 -2.85 12.79 -13.67
N TYR A 361 -3.73 12.02 -14.28
CA TYR A 361 -3.41 11.14 -15.39
C TYR A 361 -4.36 11.39 -16.57
N SER A 362 -3.79 11.56 -17.76
CA SER A 362 -4.48 11.71 -19.03
C SER A 362 -3.88 10.76 -20.06
N GLY A 363 -4.68 9.80 -20.52
CA GLY A 363 -4.18 8.74 -21.39
C GLY A 363 -5.19 7.61 -21.52
N HIS A 364 -4.71 6.44 -21.90
CA HIS A 364 -5.51 5.24 -21.94
C HIS A 364 -5.61 4.59 -20.56
N GLY A 365 -6.78 4.05 -20.29
CA GLY A 365 -6.99 3.04 -19.27
C GLY A 365 -7.39 1.72 -19.92
N THR A 366 -7.32 0.63 -19.16
CA THR A 366 -7.81 -0.67 -19.58
C THR A 366 -8.31 -1.48 -18.38
N GLN A 367 -8.96 -2.60 -18.68
CA GLN A 367 -9.42 -3.60 -17.72
C GLN A 367 -8.80 -4.94 -18.11
N ILE A 368 -8.19 -5.62 -17.15
CA ILE A 368 -7.48 -6.87 -17.38
C ILE A 368 -8.07 -7.92 -16.44
N ALA A 369 -8.83 -8.85 -17.01
CA ALA A 369 -9.27 -10.05 -16.30
C ALA A 369 -8.06 -10.94 -16.04
N GLU A 370 -7.84 -11.23 -14.76
CA GLU A 370 -6.67 -11.93 -14.24
C GLU A 370 -7.08 -13.29 -13.69
N TYR A 371 -6.11 -14.20 -13.65
CA TYR A 371 -6.32 -15.51 -13.04
C TYR A 371 -5.94 -15.45 -11.57
N GLY A 372 -6.81 -16.01 -10.74
CA GLY A 372 -6.53 -16.20 -9.34
C GLY A 372 -5.59 -17.38 -9.07
N PRO A 373 -5.34 -17.63 -7.78
CA PRO A 373 -4.57 -18.78 -7.31
C PRO A 373 -5.17 -20.16 -7.63
N GLU A 374 -6.40 -20.23 -8.16
CA GLU A 374 -7.06 -21.47 -8.58
C GLU A 374 -7.08 -21.67 -10.11
N GLU A 375 -6.34 -20.85 -10.88
CA GLU A 375 -6.37 -20.76 -12.36
C GLU A 375 -7.77 -20.44 -12.92
N VAL A 376 -8.65 -19.91 -12.09
CA VAL A 376 -9.93 -19.35 -12.54
C VAL A 376 -9.86 -17.83 -12.51
N VAL A 377 -10.57 -17.21 -13.43
CA VAL A 377 -10.70 -15.75 -13.42
C VAL A 377 -11.59 -15.36 -12.26
N ASP A 378 -11.01 -14.74 -11.26
CA ASP A 378 -11.63 -14.35 -9.99
C ASP A 378 -11.54 -12.84 -9.72
N HIS A 379 -10.89 -12.07 -10.61
CA HIS A 379 -10.85 -10.61 -10.55
C HIS A 379 -10.58 -9.95 -11.91
N CYS A 380 -10.83 -8.65 -11.99
CA CYS A 380 -10.48 -7.82 -13.14
C CYS A 380 -9.88 -6.49 -12.67
N ASP A 381 -8.60 -6.29 -12.96
CA ASP A 381 -7.86 -5.10 -12.59
C ASP A 381 -8.17 -3.93 -13.51
N GLU A 382 -8.57 -2.78 -12.95
CA GLU A 382 -8.44 -1.51 -13.65
C GLU A 382 -6.97 -1.07 -13.65
N SER A 383 -6.47 -0.70 -14.84
CA SER A 383 -5.07 -0.31 -15.00
C SER A 383 -4.91 0.96 -15.83
N LEU A 384 -3.95 1.79 -15.44
CA LEU A 384 -3.42 2.85 -16.30
C LEU A 384 -2.50 2.22 -17.35
N VAL A 385 -2.44 2.82 -18.54
CA VAL A 385 -1.62 2.36 -19.68
C VAL A 385 -0.43 3.32 -19.89
N PRO A 386 0.75 3.00 -19.32
CA PRO A 386 1.99 3.72 -19.60
C PRO A 386 2.40 3.69 -21.08
N TYR A 387 3.39 4.51 -21.42
CA TYR A 387 3.94 4.58 -22.77
C TYR A 387 4.52 3.23 -23.24
N ASP A 388 5.16 2.49 -22.33
CA ASP A 388 5.82 1.21 -22.59
C ASP A 388 4.91 -0.01 -22.37
N PHE A 389 3.61 0.20 -22.23
CA PHE A 389 2.63 -0.87 -22.01
C PHE A 389 2.60 -1.88 -23.16
N ASP A 390 2.73 -3.16 -22.80
CA ASP A 390 2.78 -4.29 -23.73
C ASP A 390 1.94 -5.50 -23.25
N TRP A 391 0.92 -5.24 -22.43
CA TRP A 391 0.08 -6.25 -21.78
C TRP A 391 0.80 -7.15 -20.76
N SER A 392 2.10 -6.93 -20.50
CA SER A 392 2.81 -7.62 -19.44
C SER A 392 2.66 -6.92 -18.08
N PRO A 393 2.71 -7.65 -16.94
CA PRO A 393 2.60 -7.04 -15.62
C PRO A 393 3.60 -5.90 -15.31
N PRO A 394 4.87 -5.91 -15.77
CA PRO A 394 5.82 -4.84 -15.48
C PRO A 394 5.53 -3.49 -16.15
N THR A 395 4.76 -3.48 -17.23
CA THR A 395 4.56 -2.28 -18.06
C THR A 395 3.19 -1.63 -17.84
N ARG A 396 2.43 -2.12 -16.85
CA ARG A 396 1.13 -1.59 -16.44
C ARG A 396 1.17 -1.01 -15.03
N ILE A 397 0.16 -0.23 -14.67
CA ILE A 397 -0.01 0.31 -13.31
C ILE A 397 -1.42 -0.04 -12.84
N THR A 398 -1.54 -0.97 -11.89
CA THR A 398 -2.83 -1.44 -11.35
C THR A 398 -3.25 -0.65 -10.12
N ASP A 399 -4.52 -0.78 -9.68
CA ASP A 399 -4.98 -0.20 -8.40
C ASP A 399 -4.08 -0.62 -7.23
N ASN A 400 -3.67 -1.90 -7.25
CA ASN A 400 -2.82 -2.48 -6.22
C ASN A 400 -1.53 -1.69 -6.00
N GLN A 401 -0.84 -1.37 -7.09
CA GLN A 401 0.40 -0.61 -7.05
C GLN A 401 0.18 0.84 -6.62
N ILE A 402 -0.98 1.44 -6.92
CA ILE A 402 -1.23 2.84 -6.58
C ILE A 402 -1.56 3.01 -5.09
N TYR A 403 -2.35 2.11 -4.48
CA TYR A 403 -2.70 2.28 -3.07
C TYR A 403 -1.53 2.07 -2.11
N GLU A 404 -0.50 1.33 -2.48
CA GLU A 404 0.72 1.22 -1.68
C GLU A 404 1.34 2.58 -1.36
N PHE A 405 1.19 3.57 -2.26
CA PHE A 405 1.74 4.89 -2.06
C PHE A 405 0.89 5.76 -1.12
N TYR A 406 -0.43 5.61 -1.15
CA TYR A 406 -1.32 6.54 -0.44
C TYR A 406 -2.04 5.95 0.78
N SER A 407 -2.24 4.63 0.87
CA SER A 407 -3.11 4.00 1.88
C SER A 407 -2.70 4.30 3.32
N GLN A 408 -1.40 4.48 3.55
CA GLN A 408 -0.81 4.78 4.86
C GLN A 408 -0.53 6.29 5.07
N LEU A 409 -1.02 7.17 4.19
CA LEU A 409 -0.85 8.61 4.39
C LEU A 409 -1.53 9.09 5.69
N PRO A 410 -1.02 10.18 6.29
CA PRO A 410 -1.71 10.83 7.41
C PRO A 410 -3.10 11.30 6.97
N TYR A 411 -4.13 11.03 7.77
CA TYR A 411 -5.51 11.41 7.44
C TYR A 411 -5.74 12.90 7.22
N GLY A 412 -4.92 13.76 7.82
CA GLY A 412 -4.98 15.20 7.58
C GLY A 412 -4.45 15.64 6.20
N THR A 413 -3.84 14.75 5.43
CA THR A 413 -3.35 15.02 4.07
C THR A 413 -4.52 15.23 3.11
N ARG A 414 -4.35 16.06 2.09
CA ARG A 414 -5.33 16.27 1.01
C ARG A 414 -4.79 15.75 -0.33
N LEU A 415 -4.91 14.45 -0.56
CA LEU A 415 -4.59 13.84 -1.86
C LEU A 415 -5.83 13.84 -2.77
N ARG A 416 -5.65 14.39 -3.97
CA ARG A 416 -6.64 14.43 -5.05
C ARG A 416 -6.09 13.64 -6.23
N MET A 417 -6.84 12.66 -6.71
CA MET A 417 -6.49 11.82 -7.85
C MET A 417 -7.50 12.09 -8.96
N ILE A 418 -7.01 12.42 -10.15
CA ILE A 418 -7.84 12.85 -11.27
C ILE A 418 -7.48 12.01 -12.47
N PHE A 419 -8.44 11.26 -12.97
CA PHE A 419 -8.28 10.29 -14.05
C PHE A 419 -9.10 10.70 -15.27
N ASP A 420 -8.42 11.14 -16.33
CA ASP A 420 -8.99 11.38 -17.65
C ASP A 420 -8.65 10.22 -18.61
N CYS A 421 -9.25 9.08 -18.31
CA CYS A 421 -9.11 7.81 -19.03
C CYS A 421 -10.40 6.97 -18.92
N CYS A 422 -10.55 5.98 -19.80
CA CYS A 422 -11.64 5.00 -19.76
C CYS A 422 -11.10 3.67 -19.21
N HIS A 423 -11.87 3.02 -18.35
CA HIS A 423 -11.60 1.65 -17.93
C HIS A 423 -12.64 0.66 -18.44
N SER A 424 -13.54 1.05 -19.35
CA SER A 424 -14.56 0.16 -19.87
C SER A 424 -13.95 -0.95 -20.76
N GLY A 425 -14.11 -2.22 -20.37
CA GLY A 425 -13.67 -3.40 -21.13
C GLY A 425 -14.42 -3.66 -22.46
N GLY A 426 -15.02 -2.64 -23.08
CA GLY A 426 -15.91 -2.76 -24.24
C GLY A 426 -15.30 -2.35 -25.58
N ILE A 427 -15.81 -2.92 -26.67
CA ILE A 427 -15.54 -2.49 -28.05
C ILE A 427 -16.34 -1.21 -28.31
N HIS A 428 -15.69 -0.05 -28.26
CA HIS A 428 -16.34 1.22 -28.55
C HIS A 428 -15.84 1.80 -29.86
N ARG A 429 -16.65 1.65 -30.92
CA ARG A 429 -16.54 2.39 -32.17
C ARG A 429 -17.69 3.39 -32.26
N GLU A 430 -17.64 4.48 -31.49
CA GLU A 430 -18.54 5.61 -31.70
C GLU A 430 -17.97 6.54 -32.78
N GLY A 431 -18.38 6.32 -34.02
CA GLY A 431 -18.57 7.34 -35.06
C GLY A 431 -17.57 8.51 -35.15
N GLY A 432 -16.26 8.25 -35.17
CA GLY A 432 -15.23 9.27 -35.42
C GLY A 432 -14.77 10.07 -34.20
N ILE A 433 -15.22 9.71 -32.99
CA ILE A 433 -14.76 10.30 -31.73
C ILE A 433 -13.66 9.41 -31.14
N THR A 434 -12.54 9.99 -30.73
CA THR A 434 -11.41 9.27 -30.14
C THR A 434 -11.69 8.98 -28.66
N VAL A 435 -11.66 7.69 -28.30
CA VAL A 435 -11.91 7.17 -26.94
C VAL A 435 -10.58 6.99 -26.20
N ARG A 436 -10.55 7.31 -24.91
CA ARG A 436 -9.37 7.21 -24.05
C ARG A 436 -9.26 5.87 -23.33
N GLY A 437 -9.43 4.78 -24.06
CA GLY A 437 -9.27 3.40 -23.57
C GLY A 437 -8.72 2.49 -24.66
N ILE A 438 -8.04 1.41 -24.27
CA ILE A 438 -7.58 0.37 -25.21
C ILE A 438 -8.32 -0.94 -24.97
N THR A 439 -8.70 -1.59 -26.05
CA THR A 439 -9.34 -2.91 -26.01
C THR A 439 -8.27 -3.98 -25.82
N PRO A 440 -8.42 -4.90 -24.85
CA PRO A 440 -7.54 -6.05 -24.71
C PRO A 440 -7.50 -6.94 -25.95
N PRO A 441 -6.35 -7.58 -26.24
CA PRO A 441 -6.27 -8.63 -27.26
C PRO A 441 -7.24 -9.77 -26.93
N ASP A 442 -7.61 -10.55 -27.95
CA ASP A 442 -8.70 -11.53 -27.84
C ASP A 442 -8.47 -12.59 -26.76
N ASP A 443 -7.22 -12.98 -26.49
CA ASP A 443 -6.86 -13.94 -25.44
C ASP A 443 -7.09 -13.39 -24.03
N ILE A 444 -6.88 -12.09 -23.80
CA ILE A 444 -7.18 -11.42 -22.53
C ILE A 444 -8.68 -11.13 -22.44
N ARG A 445 -9.28 -10.62 -23.52
CA ARG A 445 -10.71 -10.31 -23.58
C ARG A 445 -11.58 -11.55 -23.32
N HIS A 446 -11.18 -12.71 -23.82
CA HIS A 446 -11.89 -13.97 -23.58
C HIS A 446 -11.94 -14.36 -22.09
N ARG A 447 -10.97 -13.94 -21.27
CA ARG A 447 -10.95 -14.20 -19.82
C ARG A 447 -12.15 -13.55 -19.13
N ALA A 448 -12.54 -12.36 -19.58
CA ALA A 448 -13.70 -11.62 -19.09
C ALA A 448 -15.06 -12.17 -19.60
N LEU A 449 -15.07 -13.25 -20.38
CA LEU A 449 -16.28 -13.85 -20.94
C LEU A 449 -16.55 -15.24 -20.35
N GLU A 450 -17.84 -15.58 -20.31
CA GLU A 450 -18.36 -16.89 -19.93
C GLU A 450 -19.35 -17.39 -20.99
N TRP A 451 -19.28 -18.68 -21.31
CA TRP A 451 -20.18 -19.30 -22.27
C TRP A 451 -21.55 -19.54 -21.63
N ASN A 452 -22.58 -18.87 -22.14
CA ASN A 452 -23.96 -19.13 -21.79
C ASN A 452 -24.51 -20.23 -22.70
N ALA A 453 -24.56 -21.45 -22.17
CA ALA A 453 -25.05 -22.63 -22.90
C ALA A 453 -26.55 -22.55 -23.25
N ARG A 454 -27.35 -21.78 -22.51
CA ARG A 454 -28.78 -21.62 -22.78
C ARG A 454 -29.02 -20.75 -24.02
N ASP A 455 -28.23 -19.68 -24.14
CA ASP A 455 -28.39 -18.69 -25.19
C ASP A 455 -27.37 -18.88 -26.33
N GLU A 456 -26.53 -19.92 -26.25
CA GLU A 456 -25.43 -20.23 -27.18
C GLU A 456 -24.56 -19.01 -27.52
N THR A 457 -24.27 -18.19 -26.52
CA THR A 457 -23.56 -16.91 -26.67
C THR A 457 -22.54 -16.71 -25.56
N TRP A 458 -21.53 -15.88 -25.82
CA TRP A 458 -20.58 -15.42 -24.81
C TRP A 458 -21.16 -14.19 -24.10
N GLY A 459 -21.31 -14.29 -22.79
CA GLY A 459 -21.71 -13.18 -21.92
C GLY A 459 -20.55 -12.67 -21.06
N PRO A 460 -20.71 -11.54 -20.36
CA PRO A 460 -19.74 -11.11 -19.35
C PRO A 460 -19.62 -12.18 -18.25
N ARG A 461 -18.39 -12.51 -17.88
CA ARG A 461 -18.10 -13.43 -16.77
C ARG A 461 -18.50 -12.76 -15.46
N ARG A 462 -19.22 -13.50 -14.62
CA ARG A 462 -19.48 -13.06 -13.25
C ARG A 462 -18.26 -13.37 -12.38
N VAL A 463 -17.81 -12.35 -11.66
CA VAL A 463 -16.72 -12.46 -10.69
C VAL A 463 -17.29 -12.40 -9.27
N GLU A 464 -16.71 -13.15 -8.34
CA GLU A 464 -17.10 -13.10 -6.94
C GLU A 464 -16.54 -11.86 -6.24
N PRO A 465 -17.31 -11.20 -5.36
CA PRO A 465 -16.81 -10.10 -4.54
C PRO A 465 -15.61 -10.48 -3.65
N ILE A 466 -14.53 -9.68 -3.59
CA ILE A 466 -13.40 -9.78 -2.62
C ILE A 466 -13.92 -9.65 -1.20
N ASN A 467 -14.94 -8.81 -0.98
CA ASN A 467 -15.62 -8.69 0.30
C ASN A 467 -17.15 -8.66 0.13
N PRO A 468 -17.81 -9.84 0.07
CA PRO A 468 -19.26 -9.94 -0.03
C PRO A 468 -19.99 -9.28 1.15
N ALA A 469 -19.32 -9.14 2.29
CA ALA A 469 -19.85 -8.53 3.51
C ALA A 469 -19.54 -7.03 3.64
N PHE A 470 -18.93 -6.40 2.61
CA PHE A 470 -18.49 -5.00 2.67
C PHE A 470 -19.64 -4.06 3.04
N SER A 471 -20.80 -4.20 2.38
CA SER A 471 -22.01 -3.43 2.68
C SER A 471 -23.23 -4.07 2.02
N ASP A 472 -24.36 -4.09 2.73
CA ASP A 472 -25.67 -4.45 2.16
C ASP A 472 -26.33 -3.26 1.43
N GLU A 473 -25.75 -2.06 1.55
CA GLU A 473 -26.26 -0.84 0.93
C GLU A 473 -25.82 -0.76 -0.54
N GLU A 474 -26.80 -0.85 -1.46
CA GLU A 474 -26.56 -0.85 -2.91
C GLU A 474 -25.73 0.36 -3.38
N TRP A 475 -25.93 1.53 -2.74
CA TRP A 475 -25.16 2.73 -3.08
C TRP A 475 -23.68 2.61 -2.72
N ALA A 476 -23.33 1.94 -1.61
CA ALA A 476 -21.96 1.77 -1.15
C ALA A 476 -21.24 0.73 -2.00
N VAL A 477 -21.88 -0.42 -2.26
CA VAL A 477 -21.36 -1.42 -3.20
C VAL A 477 -21.10 -0.79 -4.56
N ARG A 478 -22.05 -0.02 -5.09
CA ARG A 478 -21.88 0.67 -6.37
C ARG A 478 -20.78 1.75 -6.34
N ALA A 479 -20.68 2.50 -5.25
CA ALA A 479 -19.72 3.59 -5.11
C ALA A 479 -18.29 3.10 -4.91
N TYR A 480 -18.05 1.91 -4.37
CA TYR A 480 -16.72 1.36 -4.11
C TYR A 480 -16.35 0.22 -5.07
N CYS A 481 -17.25 -0.76 -5.29
CA CYS A 481 -17.05 -1.95 -6.12
C CYS A 481 -17.70 -1.87 -7.53
N GLY A 482 -18.46 -0.82 -7.84
CA GLY A 482 -19.18 -0.73 -9.12
C GLY A 482 -20.44 -1.62 -9.20
N LYS A 483 -21.07 -1.65 -10.36
CA LYS A 483 -22.30 -2.40 -10.71
C LYS A 483 -22.00 -3.82 -11.18
N ASP A 484 -20.86 -4.02 -11.84
CA ASP A 484 -20.49 -5.32 -12.41
C ASP A 484 -19.87 -6.25 -11.36
N GLY A 485 -19.74 -5.78 -10.11
CA GLY A 485 -19.05 -6.49 -9.03
C GLY A 485 -17.52 -6.48 -9.19
N ASN A 486 -16.99 -5.58 -10.03
CA ASN A 486 -15.56 -5.53 -10.31
C ASN A 486 -14.81 -4.74 -9.24
N GLU A 487 -13.99 -5.43 -8.44
CA GLU A 487 -13.57 -4.88 -7.16
C GLU A 487 -12.22 -4.16 -7.17
N TYR A 488 -11.38 -4.36 -8.19
CA TYR A 488 -10.09 -3.67 -8.29
C TYR A 488 -10.21 -2.37 -9.10
N ARG A 489 -10.90 -1.40 -8.49
CA ARG A 489 -11.11 -0.07 -9.08
C ARG A 489 -10.03 0.93 -8.64
N LEU A 490 -9.54 1.72 -9.59
CA LEU A 490 -8.39 2.60 -9.35
C LEU A 490 -8.62 3.63 -8.22
N GLY A 491 -7.65 3.70 -7.32
CA GLY A 491 -7.58 4.62 -6.19
C GLY A 491 -8.47 4.24 -5.00
N ARG A 492 -9.04 3.04 -4.94
CA ARG A 492 -10.03 2.67 -3.90
C ARG A 492 -9.48 1.77 -2.81
N ALA A 493 -8.37 1.07 -3.07
CA ALA A 493 -7.71 0.17 -2.12
C ALA A 493 -8.66 -0.92 -1.58
N MET A 494 -9.50 -1.49 -2.44
CA MET A 494 -10.49 -2.50 -2.03
C MET A 494 -9.88 -3.71 -1.31
N PRO A 495 -8.69 -4.21 -1.65
CA PRO A 495 -8.06 -5.32 -0.91
C PRO A 495 -7.81 -5.04 0.58
N LEU A 496 -7.68 -3.77 0.96
CA LEU A 496 -7.47 -3.33 2.33
C LEU A 496 -8.79 -3.16 3.11
N ARG A 497 -9.93 -3.18 2.42
CA ARG A 497 -11.27 -2.91 2.99
C ARG A 497 -12.01 -4.21 3.31
N ARG A 498 -11.45 -5.01 4.22
CA ARG A 498 -12.02 -6.33 4.62
C ARG A 498 -13.09 -6.26 5.71
N MET A 499 -13.18 -5.14 6.45
CA MET A 499 -14.25 -4.95 7.44
C MET A 499 -15.61 -4.79 6.75
N SER A 500 -16.65 -5.37 7.37
CA SER A 500 -18.03 -5.05 7.04
C SER A 500 -18.39 -3.63 7.44
N GLN A 501 -19.40 -3.04 6.80
CA GLN A 501 -19.92 -1.73 7.18
C GLN A 501 -20.30 -1.65 8.67
N ALA A 502 -20.92 -2.69 9.23
CA ALA A 502 -21.33 -2.72 10.64
C ALA A 502 -20.12 -2.80 11.60
N GLU A 503 -19.02 -3.44 11.22
CA GLU A 503 -17.76 -3.41 11.97
C GLU A 503 -17.10 -2.05 11.89
N TYR A 504 -17.07 -1.46 10.69
CA TYR A 504 -16.54 -0.13 10.46
C TYR A 504 -17.28 0.92 11.28
N GLU A 505 -18.62 0.90 11.26
CA GLU A 505 -19.46 1.84 12.00
C GLU A 505 -19.22 1.73 13.51
N ARG A 506 -19.21 0.51 14.07
CA ARG A 506 -18.88 0.28 15.49
C ARG A 506 -17.49 0.78 15.87
N ALA A 507 -16.50 0.61 15.00
CA ALA A 507 -15.14 1.07 15.25
C ALA A 507 -15.01 2.60 15.10
N SER A 508 -15.86 3.23 14.27
CA SER A 508 -15.89 4.68 14.05
C SER A 508 -16.55 5.47 15.18
N ASP A 509 -17.40 4.83 15.99
CA ASP A 509 -18.01 5.42 17.19
C ASP A 509 -16.97 5.72 18.30
N GLU A 510 -15.76 5.16 18.23
CA GLU A 510 -14.66 5.37 19.20
C GLU A 510 -13.78 6.62 18.92
N GLU A 511 -14.26 7.61 18.16
CA GLU A 511 -13.50 8.80 17.70
C GLU A 511 -12.28 8.49 16.77
N ALA A 512 -11.95 7.23 16.52
CA ALA A 512 -10.85 6.83 15.67
C ALA A 512 -11.25 6.81 14.18
N ILE A 513 -10.45 7.41 13.31
CA ILE A 513 -10.60 7.24 11.85
C ILE A 513 -10.09 5.83 11.52
N VAL A 514 -11.00 4.92 11.21
CA VAL A 514 -10.72 3.51 10.88
C VAL A 514 -10.59 3.35 9.36
N GLY A 515 -9.74 2.45 8.89
CA GLY A 515 -9.60 2.16 7.45
C GLY A 515 -8.24 2.55 6.83
N PRO A 516 -7.98 2.19 5.57
CA PRO A 516 -6.94 2.83 4.78
C PRO A 516 -7.34 4.26 4.39
N TYR A 517 -6.35 5.13 4.18
CA TYR A 517 -6.58 6.50 3.70
C TYR A 517 -7.35 6.48 2.35
N LEU A 518 -8.41 7.29 2.24
CA LEU A 518 -9.21 7.45 1.01
C LEU A 518 -8.98 8.85 0.41
N PRO A 519 -8.34 8.95 -0.78
CA PRO A 519 -8.21 10.23 -1.49
C PRO A 519 -9.55 10.73 -2.03
N VAL A 520 -9.58 11.99 -2.49
CA VAL A 520 -10.65 12.45 -3.38
C VAL A 520 -10.29 12.02 -4.80
N ILE A 521 -11.15 11.22 -5.42
CA ILE A 521 -10.96 10.69 -6.77
C ILE A 521 -11.98 11.32 -7.69
N LEU A 522 -11.52 11.87 -8.81
CA LEU A 522 -12.36 12.37 -9.89
C LEU A 522 -12.12 11.52 -11.14
N GLU A 523 -13.16 10.87 -11.65
CA GLU A 523 -13.09 10.05 -12.86
C GLU A 523 -13.85 10.76 -13.99
N ALA A 524 -13.31 10.70 -15.21
CA ALA A 524 -13.87 11.39 -16.37
C ALA A 524 -15.23 10.86 -16.84
N CYS A 525 -15.54 9.61 -16.54
CA CYS A 525 -16.77 8.94 -16.97
C CYS A 525 -17.20 7.88 -15.95
N GLY A 526 -18.48 7.50 -15.99
CA GLY A 526 -19.02 6.44 -15.16
C GLY A 526 -18.58 5.05 -15.62
N GLU A 527 -18.95 4.05 -14.83
CA GLU A 527 -18.76 2.64 -15.16
C GLU A 527 -19.49 2.29 -16.47
N GLN A 528 -18.80 1.60 -17.37
CA GLN A 528 -19.23 1.27 -18.75
C GLN A 528 -19.40 2.48 -19.70
N GLU A 529 -19.01 3.68 -19.29
CA GLU A 529 -18.94 4.85 -20.16
C GLU A 529 -17.51 5.06 -20.69
N CYS A 530 -17.38 5.96 -21.67
CA CYS A 530 -16.10 6.35 -22.23
C CYS A 530 -15.80 7.81 -21.93
N ALA A 531 -14.53 8.09 -21.63
CA ALA A 531 -13.90 9.40 -21.71
C ALA A 531 -13.42 9.69 -23.15
N PHE A 532 -13.64 10.92 -23.60
CA PHE A 532 -13.42 11.29 -25.01
C PHE A 532 -12.44 12.46 -25.19
N GLU A 533 -11.87 12.55 -26.39
CA GLU A 533 -11.17 13.77 -26.83
C GLU A 533 -12.13 14.85 -27.34
N TYR A 534 -11.79 16.10 -27.03
CA TYR A 534 -12.46 17.32 -27.46
C TYR A 534 -11.53 18.21 -28.28
N ARG A 535 -12.02 18.68 -29.44
CA ARG A 535 -11.31 19.66 -30.28
C ARG A 535 -11.84 21.07 -30.03
N ALA A 536 -11.01 21.91 -29.41
CA ALA A 536 -11.23 23.34 -29.26
C ALA A 536 -10.49 24.10 -30.37
N GLY A 537 -11.15 24.31 -31.51
CA GLY A 537 -10.51 24.91 -32.68
C GLY A 537 -9.41 23.98 -33.24
N SER A 538 -8.17 24.44 -33.27
CA SER A 538 -7.01 23.66 -33.75
C SER A 538 -6.34 22.79 -32.69
N GLN A 539 -6.75 22.91 -31.42
CA GLN A 539 -6.14 22.19 -30.31
C GLN A 539 -7.06 21.07 -29.82
N SER A 540 -6.46 19.94 -29.47
CA SER A 540 -7.17 18.80 -28.85
C SER A 540 -6.96 18.80 -27.34
N TYR A 541 -7.96 18.36 -26.59
CA TYR A 541 -8.00 18.22 -25.14
C TYR A 541 -8.80 16.97 -24.77
N GLY A 542 -8.78 16.56 -23.51
CA GLY A 542 -9.80 15.68 -22.94
C GLY A 542 -11.07 16.47 -22.71
N ALA A 543 -12.23 15.94 -23.11
CA ALA A 543 -13.51 16.60 -22.89
C ALA A 543 -13.72 16.87 -21.39
N PHE A 544 -13.38 15.90 -20.54
CA PHE A 544 -13.45 16.02 -19.09
C PHE A 544 -12.49 17.08 -18.57
N THR A 545 -11.21 17.00 -18.89
CA THR A 545 -10.21 17.97 -18.41
C THR A 545 -10.50 19.40 -18.86
N TYR A 546 -10.96 19.57 -20.11
CA TYR A 546 -11.39 20.86 -20.63
C TYR A 546 -12.53 21.45 -19.80
N ALA A 547 -13.57 20.64 -19.53
CA ALA A 547 -14.71 21.05 -18.72
C ALA A 547 -14.34 21.30 -17.25
N LEU A 548 -13.54 20.41 -16.64
CA LEU A 548 -13.08 20.48 -15.25
C LEU A 548 -12.31 21.75 -14.97
N THR A 549 -11.29 22.06 -15.76
CA THR A 549 -10.46 23.26 -15.56
C THR A 549 -11.26 24.55 -15.75
N ASN A 550 -12.25 24.57 -16.66
CA ASN A 550 -13.16 25.71 -16.82
C ASN A 550 -14.11 25.86 -15.63
N ALA A 551 -14.66 24.75 -15.12
CA ALA A 551 -15.52 24.74 -13.95
C ALA A 551 -14.78 25.23 -12.70
N LEU A 552 -13.55 24.74 -12.50
CA LEU A 552 -12.66 25.15 -11.40
C LEU A 552 -12.37 26.65 -11.43
N ARG A 553 -12.05 27.22 -12.60
CA ARG A 553 -11.82 28.67 -12.75
C ARG A 553 -13.07 29.51 -12.51
N ALA A 554 -14.23 29.01 -12.94
CA ALA A 554 -15.50 29.71 -12.76
C ALA A 554 -15.98 29.67 -11.30
N ARG A 555 -15.69 28.58 -10.57
CA ARG A 555 -16.18 28.33 -9.22
C ARG A 555 -15.08 27.70 -8.34
N PRO A 556 -14.02 28.44 -8.00
CA PRO A 556 -12.88 27.90 -7.25
C PRO A 556 -13.25 27.43 -5.83
N ASP A 557 -14.35 27.94 -5.28
CA ASP A 557 -14.84 27.59 -3.94
C ASP A 557 -15.97 26.55 -3.94
N ALA A 558 -16.33 25.98 -5.10
CA ALA A 558 -17.33 24.92 -5.15
C ALA A 558 -16.87 23.69 -4.36
N SER A 559 -17.82 22.91 -3.83
CA SER A 559 -17.53 21.56 -3.34
C SER A 559 -17.21 20.63 -4.51
N PHE A 560 -16.60 19.47 -4.24
CA PHE A 560 -16.27 18.53 -5.32
C PHE A 560 -17.53 17.98 -6.00
N VAL A 561 -18.59 17.74 -5.22
CA VAL A 561 -19.90 17.33 -5.76
C VAL A 561 -20.44 18.41 -6.72
N ALA A 562 -20.52 19.66 -6.25
CA ALA A 562 -21.02 20.76 -7.08
C ALA A 562 -20.12 21.07 -8.29
N LEU A 563 -18.82 20.81 -8.17
CA LEU A 563 -17.86 20.92 -9.25
C LEU A 563 -18.16 19.87 -10.32
N ILE A 564 -18.26 18.59 -9.96
CA ILE A 564 -18.53 17.50 -10.90
C ILE A 564 -19.91 17.66 -11.57
N ASP A 565 -20.91 18.18 -10.87
CA ASP A 565 -22.20 18.54 -11.48
C ASP A 565 -22.06 19.65 -12.54
N ASP A 566 -21.22 20.68 -12.30
CA ASP A 566 -20.92 21.70 -13.31
C ASP A 566 -20.15 21.13 -14.51
N VAL A 567 -19.21 20.23 -14.26
CA VAL A 567 -18.47 19.52 -15.32
C VAL A 567 -19.44 18.70 -16.17
N GLY A 568 -20.36 17.95 -15.58
CA GLY A 568 -21.38 17.18 -16.29
C GLY A 568 -22.24 18.06 -17.21
N ARG A 569 -22.73 19.20 -16.71
CA ARG A 569 -23.49 20.16 -17.54
C ARG A 569 -22.67 20.71 -18.70
N ARG A 570 -21.40 21.05 -18.47
CA ARG A 570 -20.49 21.53 -19.52
C ARG A 570 -20.22 20.46 -20.57
N LEU A 571 -20.09 19.21 -20.17
CA LEU A 571 -19.93 18.09 -21.11
C LEU A 571 -21.18 17.91 -21.98
N ASP A 572 -22.38 17.99 -21.39
CA ASP A 572 -23.63 17.96 -22.14
C ASP A 572 -23.73 19.13 -23.15
N GLU A 573 -23.32 20.35 -22.75
CA GLU A 573 -23.25 21.52 -23.64
C GLU A 573 -22.25 21.32 -24.80
N LEU A 574 -21.16 20.60 -24.55
CA LEU A 574 -20.15 20.22 -25.55
C LEU A 574 -20.58 19.02 -26.42
N GLY A 575 -21.74 18.40 -26.12
CA GLY A 575 -22.29 17.27 -26.86
C GLY A 575 -21.76 15.90 -26.45
N TYR A 576 -21.09 15.78 -25.29
CA TYR A 576 -20.57 14.52 -24.76
C TYR A 576 -21.52 13.92 -23.74
N ARG A 577 -21.77 12.61 -23.85
CA ARG A 577 -22.65 11.87 -22.94
C ARG A 577 -21.95 11.33 -21.69
N GLN A 578 -20.62 11.45 -21.61
CA GLN A 578 -19.85 10.98 -20.46
C GLN A 578 -20.31 11.69 -19.16
N ARG A 579 -20.42 10.93 -18.08
CA ARG A 579 -20.86 11.39 -16.76
C ARG A 579 -19.70 11.30 -15.78
N PRO A 580 -19.05 12.42 -15.44
CA PRO A 580 -17.93 12.39 -14.51
C PRO A 580 -18.39 12.01 -13.11
N THR A 581 -17.51 11.38 -12.34
CA THR A 581 -17.80 10.91 -10.98
C THR A 581 -16.83 11.52 -9.97
N VAL A 582 -17.26 11.53 -8.70
CA VAL A 582 -16.40 11.83 -7.56
C VAL A 582 -16.57 10.77 -6.49
N LEU A 583 -15.45 10.32 -5.93
CA LEU A 583 -15.40 9.48 -4.73
C LEU A 583 -14.51 10.16 -3.68
N GLY A 584 -14.83 9.95 -2.42
CA GLY A 584 -14.00 10.38 -1.30
C GLY A 584 -14.80 10.43 0.00
N PRO A 585 -14.15 10.76 1.14
CA PRO A 585 -14.85 10.91 2.40
C PRO A 585 -15.95 11.97 2.28
N ARG A 586 -17.19 11.64 2.69
CA ARG A 586 -18.37 12.50 2.51
C ARG A 586 -18.15 13.93 2.99
N ARG A 587 -17.58 14.08 4.20
CA ARG A 587 -17.24 15.38 4.81
C ARG A 587 -16.26 16.21 3.98
N VAL A 588 -15.44 15.57 3.14
CA VAL A 588 -14.43 16.22 2.29
C VAL A 588 -15.04 16.59 0.94
N ILE A 589 -15.78 15.68 0.30
CA ILE A 589 -16.32 15.92 -1.05
C ILE A 589 -17.50 16.92 -1.06
N GLU A 590 -18.26 16.99 0.03
CA GLU A 590 -19.35 17.96 0.21
C GLU A 590 -18.85 19.33 0.69
N ALA A 591 -17.63 19.39 1.24
CA ALA A 591 -17.02 20.65 1.66
C ALA A 591 -16.46 21.44 0.46
N PRO A 592 -16.33 22.78 0.56
CA PRO A 592 -15.63 23.59 -0.43
C PRO A 592 -14.23 23.01 -0.71
N THR A 593 -13.89 22.88 -1.99
CA THR A 593 -12.67 22.19 -2.45
C THR A 593 -11.36 22.77 -1.87
N ARG A 594 -11.38 24.06 -1.47
CA ARG A 594 -10.27 24.84 -0.88
C ARG A 594 -8.92 24.39 -1.43
N TRP A 595 -8.69 24.79 -2.69
CA TRP A 595 -7.41 24.60 -3.37
C TRP A 595 -6.30 25.50 -2.81
N THR A 596 -6.70 26.57 -2.11
CA THR A 596 -5.86 27.51 -1.36
C THR A 596 -5.82 27.23 0.13
#